data_AF-A0A2E5CBA6-F1
#
_entry.id   AF-A0A2E5CBA6-F1
#
_cell.length_a   1.000
_cell.length_b   1.000
_cell.length_c   1.000
_cell.angle_alpha   90.00
_cell.angle_beta   90.00
_cell.angle_gamma   90.00
#
_symmetry.space_group_name_H-M   'P 1'
#
loop_
_entity.id
_entity.type
_entity.pdbx_description
1 polymer ?
#
loop_
_entity_poly.entity_id
_entity_poly.type
_entity_poly.pdbx_seq_one_letter_code
_entity_poly.pdbx_strand_id
1 'polypeptide(L)'
;MHYFIIFSLTLVSACSFQSKPDDGDNKVKSHRGLGAGQLKKMDSDGDMINDFQEQELGLDRFIANLPQIKVNFLQNYNIGFRFEDETEFNIDTAIRRTNPDFKYRVGDLFLKKNSLNSAARIGRFSGVSWGDVKQKDFSWVSYPEVDKEFYHSKVKEYQAHSSKELKNIEIELENSIKLVESGVYNSIEQLELNFYYYSYEKETYVQLHTQKLDRTFHAGIRENFHISILNPPKELLEDNYLRRGEFIISEVKDFYIPDLGVKHSTLLKSVKNKSIPVYRTTPFENEINYVAISDKGERFVDIMEKLFADKFTISEDQLFRLEQFENNLQEFKYLHELRGADKEGRWFVMTNKLKRHYLKHAFTQSDSITISYITGDELSKRPSEKISSSGEKIYSGESFQNYALGNVSNNSIINFSVYIDGLKGKELKAQPGSFSYRPPNCRNCTGNDWSVNANFTVNTFKEFEKSWEFVNIQELNNSLELLINNNPLNMAELVEANHATYELRNDQNGQYVYFKVSSLHKLDVIASGSENVASLKISPVTIGVAGNGLQLDSVGGHNIDKIYHGGLIAFQEAGRRKIPIAVTGWKFDQWQKRVPWGVRGSGYTPTKGQKEKYWDGMVVDVVSTITNHFN
;
A
#
# COMPACT_ATOMS: atom_id res chain seq x y z
N MET A 1 -43.41 43.54 -63.19
CA MET A 1 -44.03 43.89 -61.90
C MET A 1 -43.28 43.08 -60.85
N HIS A 2 -42.46 43.76 -60.05
CA HIS A 2 -41.78 43.27 -58.84
C HIS A 2 -40.80 42.10 -58.99
N TYR A 3 -39.51 42.15 -58.67
CA TYR A 3 -38.47 43.14 -58.36
C TYR A 3 -37.19 42.26 -58.42
N PHE A 4 -36.27 42.39 -59.37
CA PHE A 4 -35.06 43.23 -59.25
C PHE A 4 -34.41 43.24 -57.85
N ILE A 5 -34.33 42.10 -57.17
CA ILE A 5 -33.52 41.90 -55.96
C ILE A 5 -33.03 40.45 -56.01
N ILE A 6 -31.78 40.21 -56.39
CA ILE A 6 -30.95 39.01 -56.08
C ILE A 6 -29.57 39.08 -56.76
N PHE A 7 -29.29 40.04 -57.66
CA PHE A 7 -27.96 40.14 -58.31
C PHE A 7 -27.21 41.47 -58.09
N SER A 8 -27.53 42.22 -57.03
CA SER A 8 -26.78 43.41 -56.61
C SER A 8 -26.80 43.55 -55.08
N LEU A 9 -26.07 42.67 -54.40
CA LEU A 9 -25.69 42.85 -52.99
C LEU A 9 -24.37 42.13 -52.69
N THR A 10 -23.41 42.33 -53.59
CA THR A 10 -21.98 42.20 -53.34
C THR A 10 -21.39 43.59 -53.54
N LEU A 11 -21.36 44.39 -52.47
CA LEU A 11 -20.52 45.57 -52.19
C LEU A 11 -21.25 46.52 -51.23
N VAL A 12 -20.51 46.96 -50.19
CA VAL A 12 -20.88 47.95 -49.15
C VAL A 12 -21.77 47.34 -48.05
N SER A 13 -21.44 47.30 -46.76
CA SER A 13 -20.60 48.15 -45.91
C SER A 13 -20.17 47.39 -44.66
N ALA A 14 -18.87 47.16 -44.51
CA ALA A 14 -18.25 47.03 -43.20
C ALA A 14 -18.33 48.41 -42.54
N CYS A 15 -19.29 48.60 -41.64
CA CYS A 15 -19.27 49.73 -40.72
C CYS A 15 -18.12 49.52 -39.73
N SER A 16 -16.99 50.10 -40.12
CA SER A 16 -15.99 50.72 -39.27
C SER A 16 -16.64 51.28 -38.00
N PHE A 17 -16.42 50.62 -36.87
CA PHE A 17 -16.51 51.28 -35.57
C PHE A 17 -15.21 52.08 -35.40
N GLN A 18 -15.29 53.38 -35.64
CA GLN A 18 -14.27 54.34 -35.21
C GLN A 18 -14.31 54.41 -33.68
N SER A 19 -13.48 53.60 -33.02
CA SER A 19 -13.05 53.90 -31.66
C SER A 19 -12.19 55.16 -31.71
N LYS A 20 -12.60 56.18 -30.94
CA LYS A 20 -11.80 57.38 -30.68
C LYS A 20 -10.38 56.98 -30.26
N PRO A 21 -9.35 57.74 -30.65
CA PRO A 21 -8.00 57.53 -30.15
C PRO A 21 -8.00 57.98 -28.69
N ASP A 22 -8.22 57.05 -27.77
CA ASP A 22 -7.83 57.25 -26.39
C ASP A 22 -6.37 56.81 -26.28
N ASP A 23 -5.52 57.78 -25.95
CA ASP A 23 -4.10 57.62 -25.68
C ASP A 23 -3.91 56.60 -24.55
N GLY A 24 -3.67 55.37 -24.95
CA GLY A 24 -3.49 54.24 -24.05
C GLY A 24 -2.93 53.04 -24.78
N ASP A 25 -1.98 53.30 -25.69
CA ASP A 25 -1.14 52.31 -26.36
C ASP A 25 -0.32 51.56 -25.28
N ASN A 26 -0.95 50.60 -24.56
CA ASN A 26 -0.22 49.47 -23.98
C ASN A 26 0.11 48.48 -25.11
N LYS A 27 0.72 49.01 -26.18
CA LYS A 27 1.63 48.23 -27.00
C LYS A 27 2.75 47.81 -26.08
N VAL A 28 2.83 46.49 -25.88
CA VAL A 28 4.05 45.71 -25.77
C VAL A 28 5.27 46.61 -25.63
N LYS A 29 5.83 46.71 -24.43
CA LYS A 29 7.26 47.03 -24.30
C LYS A 29 7.99 45.88 -24.98
N SER A 30 8.07 45.91 -26.31
CA SER A 30 9.08 45.15 -27.03
C SER A 30 10.36 45.69 -26.43
N HIS A 31 11.13 44.84 -25.75
CA HIS A 31 12.47 45.19 -25.33
C HIS A 31 13.19 45.71 -26.58
N ARG A 32 13.32 47.04 -26.68
CA ARG A 32 14.16 47.69 -27.68
C ARG A 32 15.50 46.96 -27.61
N GLY A 33 15.88 46.36 -28.74
CA GLY A 33 17.02 45.45 -28.83
C GLY A 33 18.24 46.05 -28.18
N LEU A 34 18.68 45.43 -27.09
CA LEU A 34 20.02 45.64 -26.55
C LEU A 34 21.01 45.36 -27.69
N GLY A 35 21.97 46.27 -27.90
CA GLY A 35 22.98 46.05 -28.93
C GLY A 35 23.85 44.82 -28.60
N ALA A 36 24.41 44.16 -29.62
CA ALA A 36 25.25 42.98 -29.45
C ALA A 36 26.37 43.15 -28.40
N GLY A 37 26.94 44.36 -28.28
CA GLY A 37 27.98 44.66 -27.27
C GLY A 37 27.49 44.73 -25.82
N GLN A 38 26.19 44.96 -25.59
CA GLN A 38 25.58 44.89 -24.26
C GLN A 38 25.23 43.45 -23.90
N LEU A 39 24.67 42.69 -24.85
CA LEU A 39 24.32 41.28 -24.66
C LEU A 39 25.55 40.42 -24.34
N LYS A 40 26.71 40.69 -24.95
CA LYS A 40 27.98 40.00 -24.62
C LYS A 40 28.47 40.21 -23.19
N LYS A 41 27.94 41.19 -22.46
CA LYS A 41 28.30 41.49 -21.06
C LYS A 41 27.23 41.04 -20.07
N MET A 42 26.10 40.55 -20.57
CA MET A 42 24.97 40.10 -19.78
C MET A 42 24.92 38.58 -19.78
N ASP A 43 24.49 38.07 -18.65
CA ASP A 43 24.16 36.68 -18.38
C ASP A 43 22.95 36.80 -17.44
N SER A 44 21.78 36.88 -18.05
CA SER A 44 20.54 37.30 -17.38
C SER A 44 20.01 36.24 -16.42
N ASP A 45 20.26 34.95 -16.68
CA ASP A 45 19.75 33.82 -15.92
C ASP A 45 20.80 33.10 -15.05
N GLY A 46 22.09 33.39 -15.27
CA GLY A 46 23.20 32.94 -14.44
C GLY A 46 23.86 31.65 -14.89
N ASP A 47 23.56 31.14 -16.10
CA ASP A 47 24.04 29.85 -16.58
C ASP A 47 25.49 29.85 -17.12
N MET A 48 26.18 30.99 -17.00
CA MET A 48 27.55 31.24 -17.47
C MET A 48 27.71 31.26 -18.99
N ILE A 49 26.61 31.26 -19.75
CA ILE A 49 26.52 31.59 -21.16
C ILE A 49 26.04 33.04 -21.24
N ASN A 50 26.61 33.85 -22.12
CA ASN A 50 26.14 35.24 -22.25
C ASN A 50 24.93 35.32 -23.18
N ASP A 51 24.06 36.31 -22.94
CA ASP A 51 22.81 36.52 -23.67
C ASP A 51 23.01 36.63 -25.21
N PHE A 52 24.20 37.01 -25.67
CA PHE A 52 24.52 37.05 -27.10
C PHE A 52 24.76 35.65 -27.69
N GLN A 53 25.53 34.81 -26.99
CA GLN A 53 25.77 33.43 -27.39
C GLN A 53 24.50 32.59 -27.35
N GLU A 54 23.64 32.80 -26.36
CA GLU A 54 22.34 32.14 -26.28
C GLU A 54 21.49 32.44 -27.52
N GLN A 55 21.45 33.70 -27.95
CA GLN A 55 20.76 34.08 -29.19
C GLN A 55 21.36 33.44 -30.43
N GLU A 56 22.69 33.31 -30.52
CA GLU A 56 23.34 32.62 -31.65
C GLU A 56 23.04 31.11 -31.66
N LEU A 57 22.86 30.50 -30.49
CA LEU A 57 22.53 29.08 -30.33
C LEU A 57 21.02 28.79 -30.40
N GLY A 58 20.18 29.84 -30.46
CA GLY A 58 18.71 29.69 -30.44
C GLY A 58 18.12 29.36 -29.07
N LEU A 59 18.85 29.67 -27.99
CA LEU A 59 18.44 29.50 -26.60
C LEU A 59 17.70 30.75 -26.10
N ASP A 60 16.90 30.59 -25.03
CA ASP A 60 16.18 31.69 -24.39
C ASP A 60 17.00 32.30 -23.26
N ARG A 61 17.40 33.56 -23.43
CA ARG A 61 18.19 34.33 -22.45
C ARG A 61 17.58 34.52 -21.06
N PHE A 62 16.33 34.13 -20.87
CA PHE A 62 15.65 34.24 -19.59
C PHE A 62 15.45 32.88 -18.91
N ILE A 63 15.94 31.79 -19.51
CA ILE A 63 15.77 30.42 -19.02
C ILE A 63 17.13 29.75 -18.96
N ALA A 64 17.63 29.54 -17.74
CA ALA A 64 18.96 28.99 -17.53
C ALA A 64 19.12 27.61 -18.14
N ASN A 65 20.16 27.44 -18.94
CA ASN A 65 20.51 26.15 -19.52
C ASN A 65 21.33 25.37 -18.49
N LEU A 66 20.77 24.25 -18.00
CA LEU A 66 21.45 23.37 -17.06
C LEU A 66 21.56 21.95 -17.64
N PRO A 67 22.63 21.19 -17.32
CA PRO A 67 22.71 19.78 -17.68
C PRO A 67 21.58 19.01 -17.00
N GLN A 68 20.61 18.54 -17.78
CA GLN A 68 19.46 17.80 -17.28
C GLN A 68 19.80 16.31 -17.14
N ILE A 69 19.80 15.79 -15.92
CA ILE A 69 20.05 14.38 -15.64
C ILE A 69 18.74 13.68 -15.28
N LYS A 70 18.42 12.61 -16.01
CA LYS A 70 17.36 11.66 -15.65
C LYS A 70 17.98 10.47 -14.91
N VAL A 71 17.87 10.48 -13.58
CA VAL A 71 18.20 9.34 -12.73
C VAL A 71 16.94 8.52 -12.49
N ASN A 72 17.01 7.23 -12.81
CA ASN A 72 15.95 6.27 -12.55
C ASN A 72 16.51 5.17 -11.64
N PHE A 73 15.91 5.01 -10.47
CA PHE A 73 16.16 3.82 -9.67
C PHE A 73 15.37 2.66 -10.24
N LEU A 74 16.10 1.64 -10.69
CA LEU A 74 15.51 0.42 -11.16
C LEU A 74 14.99 -0.32 -9.92
N GLN A 75 13.82 -0.98 -10.04
CA GLN A 75 13.26 -1.74 -8.91
C GLN A 75 14.13 -2.90 -8.45
N ASN A 76 15.25 -3.19 -9.14
CA ASN A 76 16.14 -4.28 -8.78
C ASN A 76 17.13 -3.80 -7.71
N TYR A 77 16.81 -4.13 -6.48
CA TYR A 77 17.75 -4.12 -5.38
C TYR A 77 17.73 -5.48 -4.67
N ASN A 78 18.83 -5.76 -4.00
CA ASN A 78 19.04 -6.93 -3.16
C ASN A 78 19.39 -6.42 -1.74
N ILE A 79 18.74 -6.99 -0.73
CA ILE A 79 19.09 -6.78 0.68
C ILE A 79 19.46 -8.15 1.26
N GLY A 80 20.76 -8.35 1.50
CA GLY A 80 21.31 -9.54 2.12
C GLY A 80 21.53 -9.34 3.62
N PHE A 81 21.03 -10.27 4.43
CA PHE A 81 21.27 -10.36 5.86
C PHE A 81 22.05 -11.64 6.13
N ARG A 82 23.17 -11.55 6.83
CA ARG A 82 23.88 -12.72 7.38
C ARG A 82 23.81 -12.68 8.89
N PHE A 83 23.42 -13.80 9.48
CA PHE A 83 23.35 -13.98 10.93
C PHE A 83 24.63 -14.65 11.45
N GLU A 84 24.84 -14.60 12.77
CA GLU A 84 26.02 -15.21 13.39
C GLU A 84 26.07 -16.74 13.25
N ASP A 85 24.91 -17.38 13.10
CA ASP A 85 24.79 -18.83 12.84
C ASP A 85 25.05 -19.20 11.36
N GLU A 86 25.60 -18.26 10.58
CA GLU A 86 25.83 -18.35 9.13
C GLU A 86 24.56 -18.56 8.30
N THR A 87 23.36 -18.40 8.88
CA THR A 87 22.14 -18.34 8.08
C THR A 87 22.08 -17.03 7.29
N GLU A 88 21.50 -17.11 6.09
CA GLU A 88 21.34 -15.98 5.19
C GLU A 88 19.86 -15.77 4.88
N PHE A 89 19.43 -14.51 4.89
CA PHE A 89 18.11 -14.08 4.44
C PHE A 89 18.30 -13.02 3.36
N ASN A 90 17.58 -13.14 2.25
CA ASN A 90 17.73 -12.22 1.12
C ASN A 90 16.37 -11.73 0.61
N ILE A 91 16.29 -10.42 0.41
CA ILE A 91 15.23 -9.72 -0.32
C ILE A 91 15.77 -9.33 -1.70
N ASP A 92 15.60 -10.24 -2.67
CA ASP A 92 15.96 -9.98 -4.07
C ASP A 92 14.71 -9.73 -4.92
N THR A 93 14.60 -8.49 -5.41
CA THR A 93 13.48 -8.03 -6.24
C THR A 93 13.65 -8.38 -7.72
N ALA A 94 14.87 -8.71 -8.19
CA ALA A 94 15.17 -9.05 -9.58
C ALA A 94 14.60 -10.42 -9.98
N ILE A 95 14.49 -11.35 -9.04
CA ILE A 95 13.96 -12.72 -9.24
C ILE A 95 12.55 -12.69 -9.85
N ARG A 96 11.77 -11.63 -9.61
CA ARG A 96 10.42 -11.52 -10.17
C ARG A 96 10.35 -11.19 -11.66
N ARG A 97 11.45 -10.87 -12.34
CA ARG A 97 11.45 -10.66 -13.81
C ARG A 97 10.96 -11.88 -14.59
N THR A 98 11.09 -13.07 -14.02
CA THR A 98 10.61 -14.33 -14.63
C THR A 98 9.14 -14.61 -14.32
N ASN A 99 8.50 -13.85 -13.42
CA ASN A 99 7.10 -13.98 -13.10
C ASN A 99 6.25 -13.13 -14.09
N PRO A 100 5.31 -13.73 -14.83
CA PRO A 100 4.46 -13.02 -15.79
C PRO A 100 3.57 -11.93 -15.15
N ASP A 101 3.27 -12.02 -13.85
CA ASP A 101 2.47 -11.02 -13.12
C ASP A 101 3.30 -9.85 -12.58
N PHE A 102 4.63 -9.86 -12.80
CA PHE A 102 5.51 -8.82 -12.29
C PHE A 102 5.32 -7.50 -13.04
N LYS A 103 4.80 -6.50 -12.32
CA LYS A 103 4.72 -5.12 -12.80
C LYS A 103 6.00 -4.39 -12.41
N TYR A 104 6.89 -4.20 -13.39
CA TYR A 104 8.09 -3.39 -13.22
C TYR A 104 7.72 -1.95 -12.86
N ARG A 105 8.25 -1.46 -11.75
CA ARG A 105 8.11 -0.07 -11.31
C ARG A 105 9.48 0.62 -11.41
N VAL A 106 9.46 1.91 -11.67
CA VAL A 106 10.68 2.74 -11.64
C VAL A 106 10.51 3.74 -10.50
N GLY A 107 11.61 4.07 -9.81
CA GLY A 107 11.59 5.11 -8.79
C GLY A 107 11.09 6.43 -9.37
N ASP A 108 10.19 7.10 -8.66
CA ASP A 108 9.66 8.41 -9.06
C ASP A 108 10.45 9.55 -8.42
N LEU A 109 10.49 10.69 -9.12
CA LEU A 109 10.99 11.96 -8.58
C LEU A 109 10.20 12.30 -7.31
N PHE A 110 10.91 12.52 -6.20
CA PHE A 110 10.30 12.78 -4.90
C PHE A 110 9.44 14.05 -4.93
N LEU A 111 9.89 15.08 -5.66
CA LEU A 111 9.10 16.29 -5.89
C LEU A 111 7.77 16.02 -6.60
N LYS A 112 7.73 15.12 -7.59
CA LYS A 112 6.47 14.74 -8.25
C LYS A 112 5.50 14.16 -7.22
N LYS A 113 5.97 13.21 -6.40
CA LYS A 113 5.16 12.60 -5.32
C LYS A 113 4.70 13.65 -4.30
N ASN A 114 5.59 14.55 -3.87
CA ASN A 114 5.27 15.58 -2.90
C ASN A 114 4.35 16.67 -3.44
N SER A 115 4.50 17.02 -4.72
CA SER A 115 3.58 17.92 -5.40
C SER A 115 2.19 17.31 -5.50
N LEU A 116 2.08 16.03 -5.90
CA LEU A 116 0.80 15.33 -5.97
C LEU A 116 0.15 15.19 -4.58
N ASN A 117 0.94 14.87 -3.55
CA ASN A 117 0.44 14.79 -2.17
C ASN A 117 0.00 16.17 -1.64
N SER A 118 0.74 17.22 -1.96
CA SER A 118 0.39 18.60 -1.58
C SER A 118 -0.89 19.04 -2.28
N ALA A 119 -1.02 18.76 -3.57
CA ALA A 119 -2.22 19.03 -4.33
C ALA A 119 -3.42 18.22 -3.83
N ALA A 120 -3.28 16.94 -3.51
CA ALA A 120 -4.36 16.16 -2.89
C ALA A 120 -4.74 16.69 -1.49
N ARG A 121 -3.78 17.22 -0.73
CA ARG A 121 -4.05 17.89 0.57
C ARG A 121 -4.82 19.20 0.41
N ILE A 122 -4.51 20.00 -0.61
CA ILE A 122 -5.13 21.30 -0.87
C ILE A 122 -6.48 21.12 -1.57
N GLY A 123 -6.50 20.28 -2.60
CA GLY A 123 -7.65 19.91 -3.43
C GLY A 123 -8.66 19.00 -2.73
N ARG A 124 -8.59 18.82 -1.40
CA ARG A 124 -9.70 18.29 -0.59
C ARG A 124 -10.97 19.11 -0.76
N PHE A 125 -10.83 20.37 -1.16
CA PHE A 125 -11.93 21.29 -1.43
C PHE A 125 -11.94 21.67 -2.91
N SER A 126 -13.09 21.48 -3.56
CA SER A 126 -13.30 21.73 -4.99
C SER A 126 -13.09 23.19 -5.43
N GLY A 127 -12.92 24.14 -4.52
CA GLY A 127 -12.63 25.55 -4.84
C GLY A 127 -11.15 25.95 -4.72
N VAL A 128 -10.28 25.07 -4.19
CA VAL A 128 -8.91 25.46 -3.82
C VAL A 128 -7.89 24.82 -4.76
N SER A 129 -7.07 25.67 -5.39
CA SER A 129 -6.01 25.27 -6.32
C SER A 129 -4.64 25.87 -5.97
N TRP A 130 -4.50 26.53 -4.82
CA TRP A 130 -3.25 27.10 -4.34
C TRP A 130 -2.91 26.72 -2.90
N GLY A 131 -1.61 26.51 -2.61
CA GLY A 131 -1.12 26.32 -1.25
C GLY A 131 0.40 26.13 -1.15
N ASP A 132 0.84 25.61 0.00
CA ASP A 132 2.26 25.54 0.34
C ASP A 132 2.92 24.20 -0.04
N VAL A 133 4.14 24.26 -0.58
CA VAL A 133 5.03 23.09 -0.83
C VAL A 133 6.42 23.30 -0.21
N LYS A 134 7.03 22.21 0.28
CA LYS A 134 8.41 22.23 0.78
C LYS A 134 9.38 22.00 -0.38
N GLN A 135 10.32 22.91 -0.56
CA GLN A 135 11.26 22.95 -1.69
C GLN A 135 12.43 21.95 -1.61
N LYS A 136 12.60 21.19 -0.52
CA LYS A 136 13.83 20.45 -0.22
C LYS A 136 14.11 19.25 -1.15
N ASP A 137 13.30 19.06 -2.20
CA ASP A 137 13.06 17.76 -2.82
C ASP A 137 13.31 17.74 -4.34
N PHE A 138 13.80 18.83 -4.94
CA PHE A 138 13.97 18.94 -6.41
C PHE A 138 14.95 17.94 -7.01
N SER A 139 15.87 17.39 -6.22
CA SER A 139 16.92 16.45 -6.64
C SER A 139 16.72 15.02 -6.14
N TRP A 140 15.71 14.81 -5.28
CA TRP A 140 15.51 13.53 -4.61
C TRP A 140 14.67 12.59 -5.47
N VAL A 141 15.06 11.33 -5.52
CA VAL A 141 14.34 10.26 -6.19
C VAL A 141 14.13 9.13 -5.18
N SER A 142 12.91 8.66 -5.04
CA SER A 142 12.58 7.58 -4.10
C SER A 142 12.65 6.23 -4.81
N TYR A 143 13.20 5.21 -4.13
CA TYR A 143 13.14 3.85 -4.66
C TYR A 143 11.68 3.37 -4.76
N PRO A 144 11.34 2.56 -5.78
CA PRO A 144 9.97 2.15 -6.01
C PRO A 144 9.48 1.20 -4.92
N GLU A 145 8.19 1.30 -4.61
CA GLU A 145 7.53 0.38 -3.68
C GLU A 145 7.42 -1.01 -4.30
N VAL A 146 7.74 -2.03 -3.51
CA VAL A 146 7.56 -3.43 -3.91
C VAL A 146 6.09 -3.83 -3.99
N ASP A 147 5.86 -4.92 -4.70
CA ASP A 147 4.56 -5.59 -4.69
C ASP A 147 4.17 -5.99 -3.26
N LYS A 148 2.90 -5.82 -2.90
CA LYS A 148 2.44 -6.00 -1.50
C LYS A 148 2.57 -7.44 -1.05
N GLU A 149 2.29 -8.39 -1.92
CA GLU A 149 2.38 -9.81 -1.58
C GLU A 149 3.83 -10.24 -1.42
N PHE A 150 4.71 -9.78 -2.32
CA PHE A 150 6.15 -9.99 -2.16
C PHE A 150 6.65 -9.43 -0.82
N TYR A 151 6.22 -8.21 -0.48
CA TYR A 151 6.54 -7.59 0.80
C TYR A 151 6.01 -8.43 1.97
N HIS A 152 4.75 -8.87 1.96
CA HIS A 152 4.19 -9.71 3.02
C HIS A 152 4.95 -11.02 3.19
N SER A 153 5.32 -11.67 2.09
CA SER A 153 6.12 -12.89 2.06
C SER A 153 7.49 -12.69 2.70
N LYS A 154 8.18 -11.60 2.36
CA LYS A 154 9.51 -11.29 2.93
C LYS A 154 9.47 -10.85 4.38
N VAL A 155 8.42 -10.15 4.81
CA VAL A 155 8.21 -9.85 6.24
C VAL A 155 8.01 -11.14 7.02
N LYS A 156 7.17 -12.07 6.51
CA LYS A 156 6.94 -13.36 7.15
C LYS A 156 8.20 -14.22 7.23
N GLU A 157 8.99 -14.25 6.16
CA GLU A 157 10.28 -14.95 6.14
C GLU A 157 11.23 -14.34 7.18
N TYR A 158 11.40 -13.01 7.20
CA TYR A 158 12.26 -12.32 8.17
C TYR A 158 11.89 -12.59 9.64
N GLN A 159 10.59 -12.67 9.94
CA GLN A 159 10.10 -12.95 11.29
C GLN A 159 10.69 -14.23 11.89
N ALA A 160 10.88 -15.28 11.09
CA ALA A 160 11.53 -16.52 11.53
C ALA A 160 12.99 -16.35 11.95
N HIS A 161 13.63 -15.25 11.55
CA HIS A 161 15.01 -14.90 11.86
C HIS A 161 15.13 -13.72 12.85
N SER A 162 14.02 -13.10 13.26
CA SER A 162 14.01 -11.88 14.08
C SER A 162 14.70 -12.01 15.44
N SER A 163 14.78 -13.23 15.98
CA SER A 163 15.47 -13.53 17.24
C SER A 163 16.97 -13.79 17.10
N LYS A 164 17.49 -13.89 15.88
CA LYS A 164 18.90 -14.19 15.60
C LYS A 164 19.74 -12.92 15.61
N GLU A 165 20.99 -13.05 16.05
CA GLU A 165 21.94 -11.94 16.01
C GLU A 165 22.51 -11.73 14.61
N LEU A 166 22.49 -10.48 14.15
CA LEU A 166 22.94 -10.07 12.82
C LEU A 166 24.45 -9.85 12.80
N LYS A 167 25.14 -10.54 11.89
CA LYS A 167 26.59 -10.45 11.66
C LYS A 167 26.93 -9.33 10.67
N ASN A 168 26.28 -9.32 9.51
CA ASN A 168 26.43 -8.23 8.53
C ASN A 168 25.16 -8.06 7.69
N ILE A 169 25.05 -6.90 7.06
CA ILE A 169 23.98 -6.57 6.13
C ILE A 169 24.61 -5.93 4.88
N GLU A 170 24.09 -6.26 3.71
CA GLU A 170 24.51 -5.66 2.44
C GLU A 170 23.28 -5.24 1.63
N ILE A 171 23.30 -4.02 1.10
CA ILE A 171 22.29 -3.53 0.17
C ILE A 171 22.97 -3.29 -1.18
N GLU A 172 22.52 -3.99 -2.22
CA GLU A 172 22.92 -3.74 -3.59
C GLU A 172 21.80 -3.04 -4.37
N LEU A 173 22.15 -1.97 -5.07
CA LEU A 173 21.20 -1.12 -5.79
C LEU A 173 21.58 -1.05 -7.28
N GLU A 174 20.65 -1.41 -8.17
CA GLU A 174 20.79 -1.16 -9.61
C GLU A 174 20.24 0.23 -9.98
N ASN A 175 21.10 1.06 -10.55
CA ASN A 175 20.80 2.45 -10.87
C ASN A 175 20.96 2.70 -12.37
N SER A 176 20.14 3.59 -12.93
CA SER A 176 20.25 4.02 -14.31
C SER A 176 20.29 5.54 -14.40
N ILE A 177 21.22 6.07 -15.19
CA ILE A 177 21.37 7.49 -15.44
C ILE A 177 21.37 7.79 -16.94
N LYS A 178 20.77 8.91 -17.31
CA LYS A 178 20.83 9.46 -18.67
C LYS A 178 21.01 10.97 -18.59
N LEU A 179 22.06 11.49 -19.23
CA LEU A 179 22.17 12.90 -19.54
C LEU A 179 21.25 13.21 -20.74
N VAL A 180 20.31 14.13 -20.57
CA VAL A 180 19.39 14.54 -21.65
C VAL A 180 20.19 15.35 -22.68
N GLU A 181 19.93 15.07 -23.95
CA GLU A 181 20.55 15.81 -25.05
C GLU A 181 19.94 17.21 -25.14
N SER A 182 20.78 18.24 -25.00
CA SER A 182 20.36 19.66 -25.05
C SER A 182 21.13 20.48 -26.10
N GLY A 183 22.07 19.87 -26.82
CA GLY A 183 22.96 20.56 -27.78
C GLY A 183 24.04 21.44 -27.14
N VAL A 184 23.93 21.76 -25.84
CA VAL A 184 24.88 22.60 -25.09
C VAL A 184 25.92 21.76 -24.35
N TYR A 185 25.49 20.66 -23.73
CA TYR A 185 26.36 19.81 -22.92
C TYR A 185 26.49 18.41 -23.51
N ASN A 186 27.71 17.99 -23.79
CA ASN A 186 27.98 16.70 -24.43
C ASN A 186 28.28 15.57 -23.44
N SER A 187 28.78 15.91 -22.25
CA SER A 187 29.13 14.93 -21.23
C SER A 187 29.18 15.53 -19.82
N ILE A 188 29.13 14.65 -18.82
CA ILE A 188 29.41 14.96 -17.42
C ILE A 188 30.38 13.92 -16.84
N GLU A 189 31.13 14.32 -15.82
CA GLU A 189 32.14 13.45 -15.17
C GLU A 189 32.02 13.50 -13.65
N GLN A 190 32.65 12.53 -12.96
CA GLN A 190 32.80 12.53 -11.50
C GLN A 190 31.46 12.67 -10.76
N LEU A 191 30.46 11.86 -11.13
CA LEU A 191 29.13 11.91 -10.52
C LEU A 191 29.21 11.52 -9.03
N GLU A 192 28.65 12.36 -8.17
CA GLU A 192 28.51 12.12 -6.74
C GLU A 192 27.03 11.95 -6.36
N LEU A 193 26.69 10.79 -5.81
CA LEU A 193 25.35 10.41 -5.38
C LEU A 193 25.28 10.30 -3.86
N ASN A 194 24.24 10.85 -3.26
CA ASN A 194 23.92 10.62 -1.86
C ASN A 194 22.73 9.66 -1.74
N PHE A 195 22.72 8.90 -0.65
CA PHE A 195 21.63 8.02 -0.23
C PHE A 195 21.16 8.45 1.16
N TYR A 196 19.85 8.46 1.36
CA TYR A 196 19.19 8.88 2.59
C TYR A 196 18.11 7.87 3.00
N TYR A 197 17.79 7.84 4.28
CA TYR A 197 16.57 7.19 4.79
C TYR A 197 15.89 8.07 5.82
N TYR A 198 14.60 7.86 6.06
CA TYR A 198 13.86 8.60 7.08
C TYR A 198 14.06 7.97 8.45
N SER A 199 14.66 8.67 9.42
CA SER A 199 14.74 8.19 10.80
C SER A 199 13.52 8.67 11.57
N TYR A 200 12.66 7.74 12.00
CA TYR A 200 11.47 8.05 12.79
C TYR A 200 11.82 8.55 14.20
N GLU A 201 12.95 8.11 14.76
CA GLU A 201 13.43 8.60 16.06
C GLU A 201 13.78 10.09 16.01
N LYS A 202 14.38 10.53 14.89
CA LYS A 202 14.82 11.93 14.69
C LYS A 202 13.82 12.78 13.91
N GLU A 203 12.74 12.17 13.44
CA GLU A 203 11.74 12.76 12.53
C GLU A 203 12.34 13.45 11.29
N THR A 204 13.48 12.97 10.78
CA THR A 204 14.20 13.60 9.66
C THR A 204 14.92 12.58 8.77
N TYR A 205 15.20 12.97 7.53
CA TYR A 205 16.07 12.21 6.64
C TYR A 205 17.53 12.28 7.10
N VAL A 206 18.18 11.11 7.18
CA VAL A 206 19.57 10.93 7.59
C VAL A 206 20.36 10.37 6.41
N GLN A 207 21.56 10.91 6.18
CA GLN A 207 22.45 10.43 5.12
C GLN A 207 22.99 9.04 5.47
N LEU A 208 22.81 8.09 4.56
CA LEU A 208 23.23 6.70 4.65
C LEU A 208 24.61 6.46 4.04
N HIS A 209 24.80 6.92 2.80
CA HIS A 209 25.99 6.62 2.00
C HIS A 209 26.23 7.71 0.95
N THR A 210 27.47 7.88 0.53
CA THR A 210 27.84 8.72 -0.62
C THR A 210 28.68 7.90 -1.57
N GLN A 211 28.23 7.79 -2.83
CA GLN A 211 28.94 7.09 -3.88
C GLN A 211 29.53 8.09 -4.88
N LYS A 212 30.81 7.97 -5.17
CA LYS A 212 31.46 8.68 -6.28
C LYS A 212 31.68 7.72 -7.43
N LEU A 213 31.37 8.16 -8.65
CA LEU A 213 31.55 7.40 -9.87
C LEU A 213 32.56 8.12 -10.76
N ASP A 214 33.75 7.56 -10.87
CA ASP A 214 34.81 8.04 -11.77
C ASP A 214 34.56 7.49 -13.19
N ARG A 215 33.51 8.00 -13.82
CA ARG A 215 33.10 7.67 -15.20
C ARG A 215 32.65 8.94 -15.93
N THR A 216 32.74 8.90 -17.25
CA THR A 216 32.21 9.94 -18.14
C THR A 216 30.88 9.48 -18.69
N PHE A 217 29.82 10.26 -18.48
CA PHE A 217 28.48 10.00 -18.97
C PHE A 217 28.19 10.90 -20.16
N HIS A 218 27.89 10.30 -21.31
CA HIS A 218 27.63 11.04 -22.54
C HIS A 218 26.15 11.38 -22.73
N ALA A 219 25.89 12.53 -23.36
CA ALA A 219 24.53 12.96 -23.70
C ALA A 219 23.81 11.92 -24.57
N GLY A 220 22.53 11.71 -24.30
CA GLY A 220 21.69 10.78 -25.06
C GLY A 220 21.84 9.31 -24.68
N ILE A 221 22.94 8.90 -24.04
CA ILE A 221 23.23 7.51 -23.67
C ILE A 221 22.67 7.22 -22.27
N ARG A 222 22.01 6.05 -22.14
CA ARG A 222 21.58 5.51 -20.84
C ARG A 222 22.62 4.53 -20.34
N GLU A 223 23.10 4.75 -19.12
CA GLU A 223 24.09 3.91 -18.47
C GLU A 223 23.55 3.31 -17.17
N ASN A 224 23.90 2.05 -16.92
CA ASN A 224 23.52 1.34 -15.70
C ASN A 224 24.76 1.05 -14.85
N PHE A 225 24.59 1.12 -13.53
CA PHE A 225 25.66 0.83 -12.58
C PHE A 225 25.09 0.30 -11.26
N HIS A 226 25.92 -0.39 -10.50
CA HIS A 226 25.57 -0.98 -9.22
C HIS A 226 26.28 -0.25 -8.08
N ILE A 227 25.60 -0.17 -6.94
CA ILE A 227 26.13 0.41 -5.71
C ILE A 227 25.87 -0.58 -4.58
N SER A 228 26.90 -0.86 -3.78
CA SER A 228 26.79 -1.68 -2.58
C SER A 228 26.95 -0.80 -1.33
N ILE A 229 26.01 -0.92 -0.40
CA ILE A 229 26.05 -0.27 0.91
C ILE A 229 26.19 -1.36 1.96
N LEU A 230 27.33 -1.35 2.66
CA LEU A 230 27.67 -2.35 3.66
C LEU A 230 27.27 -1.87 5.07
N ASN A 231 26.67 -2.77 5.84
CA ASN A 231 26.23 -2.58 7.22
C ASN A 231 25.40 -1.29 7.43
N PRO A 232 24.28 -1.12 6.70
CA PRO A 232 23.35 -0.03 6.98
C PRO A 232 22.80 -0.11 8.42
N PRO A 233 22.32 1.02 8.98
CA PRO A 233 21.67 1.03 10.28
C PRO A 233 20.48 0.07 10.33
N LYS A 234 20.32 -0.67 11.44
CA LYS A 234 19.19 -1.59 11.61
C LYS A 234 17.83 -0.88 11.52
N GLU A 235 17.73 0.37 11.99
CA GLU A 235 16.51 1.19 11.90
C GLU A 235 15.98 1.32 10.46
N LEU A 236 16.86 1.40 9.45
CA LEU A 236 16.45 1.45 8.04
C LEU A 236 15.71 0.18 7.63
N LEU A 237 16.13 -0.98 8.12
CA LEU A 237 15.56 -2.25 7.68
C LEU A 237 14.41 -2.68 8.57
N GLU A 238 14.58 -2.64 9.88
CA GLU A 238 13.57 -3.12 10.83
C GLU A 238 12.41 -2.13 11.00
N ASP A 239 12.69 -0.84 11.14
CA ASP A 239 11.66 0.17 11.44
C ASP A 239 11.05 0.80 10.19
N ASN A 240 11.80 0.88 9.08
CA ASN A 240 11.29 1.43 7.83
C ASN A 240 10.89 0.34 6.85
N TYR A 241 11.85 -0.46 6.37
CA TYR A 241 11.57 -1.38 5.27
C TYR A 241 10.59 -2.48 5.67
N LEU A 242 10.95 -3.30 6.65
CA LEU A 242 10.18 -4.47 7.09
C LEU A 242 8.92 -4.07 7.82
N ARG A 243 8.91 -2.96 8.57
CA ARG A 243 7.72 -2.50 9.30
C ARG A 243 6.80 -1.61 8.49
N ARG A 244 7.28 -0.80 7.54
CA ARG A 244 6.48 0.24 6.85
C ARG A 244 6.52 0.17 5.32
N GLY A 245 7.40 -0.67 4.75
CA GLY A 245 7.63 -0.73 3.31
C GLY A 245 8.35 0.52 2.76
N GLU A 246 8.99 1.30 3.63
CA GLU A 246 9.72 2.52 3.27
C GLU A 246 11.20 2.21 3.09
N PHE A 247 11.82 2.79 2.07
CA PHE A 247 13.20 2.48 1.71
C PHE A 247 14.03 3.74 1.46
N ILE A 248 15.12 3.59 0.70
CA ILE A 248 16.12 4.61 0.46
C ILE A 248 15.60 5.68 -0.51
N ILE A 249 16.04 6.92 -0.27
CA ILE A 249 15.98 8.03 -1.21
C ILE A 249 17.39 8.31 -1.70
N SER A 250 17.55 8.69 -2.95
CA SER A 250 18.85 9.13 -3.45
C SER A 250 18.78 10.45 -4.22
N GLU A 251 19.92 11.12 -4.22
CA GLU A 251 20.11 12.47 -4.71
C GLU A 251 21.39 12.56 -5.53
N VAL A 252 21.32 13.23 -6.69
CA VAL A 252 22.52 13.71 -7.39
C VAL A 252 23.05 14.93 -6.66
N LYS A 253 24.17 14.75 -5.94
CA LYS A 253 24.77 15.81 -5.13
C LYS A 253 25.55 16.79 -6.00
N ASP A 254 26.45 16.28 -6.84
CA ASP A 254 27.30 17.09 -7.71
C ASP A 254 27.89 16.26 -8.86
N PHE A 255 28.38 16.95 -9.87
CA PHE A 255 29.16 16.38 -10.98
C PHE A 255 29.98 17.48 -11.65
N TYR A 256 31.02 17.09 -12.38
CA TYR A 256 31.83 17.98 -13.18
C TYR A 256 31.24 18.15 -14.58
N ILE A 257 31.24 19.38 -15.09
CA ILE A 257 30.77 19.75 -16.43
C ILE A 257 32.00 20.15 -17.26
N PRO A 258 32.56 19.24 -18.08
CA PRO A 258 33.76 19.53 -18.86
C PRO A 258 33.63 20.76 -19.77
N ASP A 259 32.48 20.93 -20.41
CA ASP A 259 32.22 22.01 -21.36
C ASP A 259 32.33 23.42 -20.73
N LEU A 260 32.08 23.54 -19.40
CA LEU A 260 32.17 24.79 -18.65
C LEU A 260 33.39 24.86 -17.72
N GLY A 261 34.09 23.74 -17.51
CA GLY A 261 35.22 23.67 -16.59
C GLY A 261 34.86 23.81 -15.09
N VAL A 262 33.57 23.70 -14.73
CA VAL A 262 33.07 23.90 -13.35
C VAL A 262 32.24 22.71 -12.87
N LYS A 263 32.00 22.66 -11.55
CA LYS A 263 31.05 21.72 -10.96
C LYS A 263 29.62 22.24 -11.07
N HIS A 264 28.66 21.33 -11.20
CA HIS A 264 27.23 21.64 -11.25
C HIS A 264 26.79 22.46 -10.04
N SER A 265 27.30 22.16 -8.84
CA SER A 265 26.98 22.94 -7.63
C SER A 265 27.39 24.41 -7.71
N THR A 266 28.46 24.75 -8.43
CA THR A 266 28.91 26.13 -8.67
C THR A 266 28.01 26.82 -9.70
N LEU A 267 27.69 26.13 -10.79
CA LEU A 267 26.77 26.62 -11.82
C LEU A 267 25.38 26.89 -11.23
N LEU A 268 24.82 25.93 -10.49
CA LEU A 268 23.52 26.05 -9.87
C LEU A 268 23.43 27.21 -8.86
N LYS A 269 24.52 27.53 -8.15
CA LYS A 269 24.59 28.71 -7.28
C LYS A 269 24.53 30.00 -8.09
N SER A 270 25.22 30.06 -9.22
CA SER A 270 25.16 31.22 -10.14
C SER A 270 23.74 31.45 -10.62
N VAL A 271 23.10 30.39 -11.12
CA VAL A 271 21.72 30.42 -11.64
C VAL A 271 20.73 30.84 -10.55
N LYS A 272 20.78 30.21 -9.37
CA LYS A 272 19.86 30.54 -8.25
C LYS A 272 19.98 31.99 -7.75
N ASN A 273 21.11 32.65 -7.97
CA ASN A 273 21.29 34.05 -7.61
C ASN A 273 20.67 35.04 -8.60
N LYS A 274 20.15 34.57 -9.75
CA LYS A 274 19.52 35.43 -10.77
C LYS A 274 18.14 34.93 -11.21
N SER A 275 17.77 33.71 -10.82
CA SER A 275 16.56 33.04 -11.29
C SER A 275 15.69 32.51 -10.15
N ILE A 276 14.45 32.14 -10.50
CA ILE A 276 13.53 31.39 -9.65
C ILE A 276 13.27 29.99 -10.23
N PRO A 277 13.28 28.92 -9.42
CA PRO A 277 12.87 27.60 -9.87
C PRO A 277 11.35 27.54 -10.08
N VAL A 278 10.95 27.14 -11.28
CA VAL A 278 9.57 26.83 -11.66
C VAL A 278 9.50 25.38 -12.10
N TYR A 279 8.83 24.56 -11.29
CA TYR A 279 8.61 23.15 -11.59
C TYR A 279 7.23 22.94 -12.21
N ARG A 280 7.17 22.27 -13.35
CA ARG A 280 5.95 21.91 -14.07
C ARG A 280 5.76 20.40 -14.02
N THR A 281 4.55 19.94 -13.73
CA THR A 281 4.13 18.52 -13.81
C THR A 281 2.86 18.41 -14.62
N THR A 282 2.85 17.51 -15.59
CA THR A 282 1.66 17.06 -16.31
C THR A 282 1.64 15.53 -16.34
N PRO A 283 0.56 14.89 -16.82
CA PRO A 283 0.55 13.45 -17.04
C PRO A 283 1.66 12.94 -17.97
N PHE A 284 2.20 13.79 -18.86
CA PHE A 284 3.20 13.39 -19.86
C PHE A 284 4.63 13.76 -19.47
N GLU A 285 4.83 14.85 -18.74
CA GLU A 285 6.17 15.40 -18.51
C GLU A 285 6.29 16.08 -17.16
N ASN A 286 7.53 16.09 -16.66
CA ASN A 286 7.91 16.87 -15.50
C ASN A 286 9.21 17.59 -15.81
N GLU A 287 9.27 18.88 -15.54
CA GLU A 287 10.41 19.72 -15.85
C GLU A 287 10.63 20.77 -14.76
N ILE A 288 11.89 21.07 -14.47
CA ILE A 288 12.28 22.21 -13.65
C ILE A 288 13.01 23.21 -14.53
N ASN A 289 12.47 24.42 -14.62
CA ASN A 289 13.06 25.53 -15.33
C ASN A 289 13.49 26.61 -14.34
N TYR A 290 14.61 27.28 -14.60
CA TYR A 290 15.13 28.37 -13.80
C TYR A 290 14.95 29.68 -14.58
N VAL A 291 13.99 30.50 -14.14
CA VAL A 291 13.57 31.70 -14.89
C VAL A 291 14.25 32.93 -14.32
N ALA A 292 14.94 33.69 -15.16
CA ALA A 292 15.56 34.96 -14.78
C ALA A 292 14.53 35.92 -14.17
N ILE A 293 14.87 36.56 -13.06
CA ILE A 293 14.01 37.52 -12.37
C ILE A 293 14.76 38.80 -12.02
N SER A 294 14.05 39.91 -12.03
CA SER A 294 14.62 41.19 -11.60
C SER A 294 14.96 41.22 -10.10
N ASP A 295 15.92 42.05 -9.71
CA ASP A 295 16.32 42.25 -8.30
C ASP A 295 15.18 42.67 -7.37
N LYS A 296 14.11 43.26 -7.92
CA LYS A 296 12.92 43.70 -7.16
C LYS A 296 11.84 42.63 -7.08
N GLY A 297 12.09 41.46 -7.69
CA GLY A 297 11.13 40.40 -7.90
C GLY A 297 10.18 40.64 -9.07
N GLU A 298 9.45 39.59 -9.46
CA GLU A 298 8.54 39.60 -10.59
C GLU A 298 7.19 38.97 -10.24
N ARG A 299 6.12 39.35 -10.96
CA ARG A 299 4.82 38.74 -10.71
C ARG A 299 4.74 37.38 -11.38
N PHE A 300 3.82 36.55 -10.89
CA PHE A 300 3.55 35.24 -11.48
C PHE A 300 3.29 35.31 -12.99
N VAL A 301 2.52 36.31 -13.45
CA VAL A 301 2.19 36.50 -14.87
C VAL A 301 3.45 36.74 -15.71
N ASP A 302 4.34 37.63 -15.25
CA ASP A 302 5.57 37.97 -15.94
C ASP A 302 6.50 36.74 -16.07
N ILE A 303 6.56 35.91 -15.01
CA ILE A 303 7.33 34.65 -15.00
C ILE A 303 6.73 33.64 -16.00
N MET A 304 5.40 33.52 -16.04
CA MET A 304 4.71 32.62 -16.97
C MET A 304 4.85 33.08 -18.43
N GLU A 305 4.84 34.39 -18.69
CA GLU A 305 5.08 34.95 -20.04
C GLU A 305 6.49 34.62 -20.54
N LYS A 306 7.51 34.65 -19.67
CA LYS A 306 8.87 34.22 -20.04
C LYS A 306 8.94 32.73 -20.41
N LEU A 307 8.27 31.87 -19.65
CA LEU A 307 8.32 30.42 -19.87
C LEU A 307 7.45 29.94 -21.03
N PHE A 308 6.25 30.48 -21.17
CA PHE A 308 5.20 29.91 -22.03
C PHE A 308 4.64 30.91 -23.02
N ALA A 309 5.18 32.13 -23.09
CA ALA A 309 4.67 33.21 -23.91
C ALA A 309 3.17 33.44 -23.68
N ASP A 310 2.34 33.30 -24.72
CA ASP A 310 0.89 33.50 -24.69
C ASP A 310 0.09 32.20 -24.44
N LYS A 311 0.77 31.07 -24.19
CA LYS A 311 0.15 29.74 -24.05
C LYS A 311 -0.44 29.47 -22.66
N PHE A 312 -0.82 30.48 -21.91
CA PHE A 312 -1.47 30.29 -20.60
C PHE A 312 -2.65 31.26 -20.43
N THR A 313 -3.54 30.94 -19.50
CA THR A 313 -4.72 31.77 -19.23
C THR A 313 -5.02 31.74 -17.74
N ILE A 314 -5.22 32.92 -17.16
CA ILE A 314 -5.65 33.10 -15.77
C ILE A 314 -7.14 33.49 -15.82
N SER A 315 -7.95 32.80 -15.03
CA SER A 315 -9.38 33.08 -14.87
C SER A 315 -9.75 32.90 -13.41
N GLU A 316 -10.67 33.72 -12.90
CA GLU A 316 -11.20 33.60 -11.54
C GLU A 316 -10.11 33.53 -10.45
N ASP A 317 -9.07 34.36 -10.56
CA ASP A 317 -7.90 34.37 -9.68
C ASP A 317 -7.10 33.04 -9.66
N GLN A 318 -7.21 32.20 -10.69
CA GLN A 318 -6.52 30.92 -10.79
C GLN A 318 -5.86 30.69 -12.16
N LEU A 319 -4.83 29.84 -12.22
CA LEU A 319 -4.32 29.33 -13.49
C LEU A 319 -5.36 28.37 -14.08
N PHE A 320 -5.99 28.77 -15.18
CA PHE A 320 -7.09 28.02 -15.79
C PHE A 320 -6.60 27.09 -16.90
N ARG A 321 -5.68 27.57 -17.74
CA ARG A 321 -5.14 26.81 -18.86
C ARG A 321 -3.64 27.07 -18.99
N LEU A 322 -2.91 26.02 -19.33
CA LEU A 322 -1.51 26.08 -19.74
C LEU A 322 -1.32 25.07 -20.87
N GLU A 323 -0.92 25.58 -22.03
CA GLU A 323 -0.83 24.88 -23.29
C GLU A 323 -2.13 24.12 -23.63
N GLN A 324 -2.06 22.79 -23.73
CA GLN A 324 -3.18 21.91 -24.09
C GLN A 324 -4.05 21.50 -22.90
N PHE A 325 -3.66 21.82 -21.67
CA PHE A 325 -4.37 21.38 -20.46
C PHE A 325 -5.18 22.53 -19.86
N GLU A 326 -6.47 22.27 -19.68
CA GLU A 326 -7.41 23.20 -19.07
C GLU A 326 -8.11 22.56 -17.86
N ASN A 327 -8.52 23.41 -16.92
CA ASN A 327 -9.28 22.99 -15.76
C ASN A 327 -10.68 22.54 -16.20
N ASN A 328 -10.93 21.23 -16.13
CA ASN A 328 -12.19 20.60 -16.50
C ASN A 328 -12.71 19.62 -15.44
N LEU A 329 -12.04 19.55 -14.28
CA LEU A 329 -12.47 18.73 -13.14
C LEU A 329 -13.78 19.25 -12.54
N GLN A 330 -14.79 18.38 -12.50
CA GLN A 330 -16.12 18.66 -11.94
C GLN A 330 -16.05 19.04 -10.46
N GLU A 331 -17.10 19.66 -9.93
CA GLU A 331 -17.22 19.88 -8.48
C GLU A 331 -17.45 18.55 -7.76
N PHE A 332 -16.78 18.38 -6.60
CA PHE A 332 -16.85 17.18 -5.78
C PHE A 332 -16.85 17.56 -4.30
N LYS A 333 -17.35 16.66 -3.46
CA LYS A 333 -17.29 16.82 -2.00
C LYS A 333 -16.13 16.04 -1.39
N TYR A 334 -15.80 14.89 -1.98
CA TYR A 334 -14.70 14.02 -1.55
C TYR A 334 -13.87 13.55 -2.74
N LEU A 335 -12.57 13.39 -2.54
CA LEU A 335 -11.63 12.98 -3.59
C LEU A 335 -11.93 11.59 -4.14
N HIS A 336 -12.54 10.69 -3.37
CA HIS A 336 -12.90 9.35 -3.89
C HIS A 336 -13.98 9.39 -4.96
N GLU A 337 -14.80 10.45 -5.02
CA GLU A 337 -15.82 10.64 -6.06
C GLU A 337 -15.19 10.83 -7.44
N LEU A 338 -13.93 11.27 -7.48
CA LEU A 338 -13.15 11.49 -8.70
C LEU A 338 -12.46 10.21 -9.23
N ARG A 339 -12.66 9.06 -8.57
CA ARG A 339 -12.04 7.81 -9.01
C ARG A 339 -12.53 7.43 -10.40
N GLY A 340 -11.61 7.18 -11.33
CA GLY A 340 -11.89 6.92 -12.74
C GLY A 340 -12.03 8.18 -13.62
N ALA A 341 -11.89 9.38 -13.06
CA ALA A 341 -11.79 10.63 -13.83
C ALA A 341 -10.35 10.81 -14.37
N ASP A 342 -9.95 9.94 -15.31
CA ASP A 342 -8.59 9.89 -15.86
C ASP A 342 -8.30 11.01 -16.89
N LYS A 343 -9.36 11.67 -17.39
CA LYS A 343 -9.29 12.71 -18.44
C LYS A 343 -9.69 14.10 -17.96
N GLU A 344 -10.22 14.19 -16.75
CA GLU A 344 -10.61 15.45 -16.12
C GLU A 344 -9.59 15.79 -15.05
N GLY A 345 -9.13 17.04 -15.02
CA GLY A 345 -8.06 17.47 -14.14
C GLY A 345 -8.07 18.97 -13.89
N ARG A 346 -7.14 19.38 -13.04
CA ARG A 346 -7.01 20.77 -12.61
C ARG A 346 -5.54 21.14 -12.38
N TRP A 347 -5.21 22.39 -12.69
CA TRP A 347 -3.97 23.03 -12.32
C TRP A 347 -3.94 23.41 -10.84
N PHE A 348 -2.87 23.00 -10.17
CA PHE A 348 -2.53 23.41 -8.81
C PHE A 348 -1.25 24.23 -8.84
N VAL A 349 -1.29 25.43 -8.27
CA VAL A 349 -0.12 26.28 -8.08
C VAL A 349 0.33 26.14 -6.64
N MET A 350 1.57 25.77 -6.39
CA MET A 350 2.13 25.61 -5.05
C MET A 350 3.40 26.44 -4.91
N THR A 351 3.56 27.08 -3.76
CA THR A 351 4.69 27.98 -3.48
C THR A 351 5.27 27.70 -2.11
N ASN A 352 6.41 28.29 -1.77
CA ASN A 352 6.75 28.50 -0.36
C ASN A 352 5.69 29.39 0.31
N LYS A 353 5.64 29.40 1.65
CA LYS A 353 4.62 30.14 2.39
C LYS A 353 4.64 31.64 2.05
N LEU A 354 3.57 32.14 1.44
CA LEU A 354 3.44 33.55 1.05
C LEU A 354 2.55 34.34 2.03
N LYS A 355 2.75 35.66 2.08
CA LYS A 355 1.88 36.58 2.84
C LYS A 355 0.61 36.99 2.08
N ARG A 356 0.60 36.80 0.77
CA ARG A 356 -0.47 37.21 -0.16
C ARG A 356 -0.72 36.09 -1.16
N HIS A 357 -1.85 36.18 -1.86
CA HIS A 357 -2.16 35.32 -2.99
C HIS A 357 -1.02 35.33 -4.03
N TYR A 358 -0.70 34.19 -4.64
CA TYR A 358 0.45 34.03 -5.52
C TYR A 358 0.41 35.00 -6.72
N LEU A 359 -0.76 35.29 -7.29
CA LEU A 359 -0.92 36.28 -8.37
C LEU A 359 -0.57 37.72 -7.96
N LYS A 360 -0.60 38.03 -6.66
CA LYS A 360 -0.33 39.37 -6.10
C LYS A 360 1.03 39.45 -5.41
N HIS A 361 1.76 38.33 -5.33
CA HIS A 361 3.09 38.26 -4.73
C HIS A 361 4.15 38.64 -5.76
N ALA A 362 5.20 39.33 -5.30
CA ALA A 362 6.39 39.60 -6.09
C ALA A 362 7.45 38.55 -5.72
N PHE A 363 7.67 37.62 -6.62
CA PHE A 363 8.55 36.47 -6.43
C PHE A 363 10.02 36.88 -6.52
N THR A 364 10.82 36.41 -5.57
CA THR A 364 12.27 36.65 -5.52
C THR A 364 13.05 35.33 -5.64
N GLN A 365 14.38 35.42 -5.65
CA GLN A 365 15.30 34.27 -5.78
C GLN A 365 15.18 33.26 -4.63
N SER A 366 14.60 33.68 -3.49
CA SER A 366 14.33 32.79 -2.35
C SER A 366 13.01 32.01 -2.47
N ASP A 367 12.16 32.35 -3.43
CA ASP A 367 10.87 31.72 -3.63
C ASP A 367 10.95 30.52 -4.59
N SER A 368 9.87 29.77 -4.70
CA SER A 368 9.71 28.74 -5.75
C SER A 368 8.27 28.64 -6.19
N ILE A 369 8.10 28.14 -7.41
CA ILE A 369 6.79 27.88 -7.97
C ILE A 369 6.73 26.42 -8.43
N THR A 370 5.64 25.74 -8.11
CA THR A 370 5.33 24.39 -8.59
C THR A 370 3.93 24.45 -9.20
N ILE A 371 3.81 24.04 -10.47
CA ILE A 371 2.59 24.10 -11.26
C ILE A 371 2.29 22.68 -11.75
N SER A 372 1.21 22.10 -11.25
CA SER A 372 0.93 20.68 -11.49
C SER A 372 -0.49 20.49 -12.00
N TYR A 373 -0.62 19.90 -13.19
CA TYR A 373 -1.91 19.44 -13.70
C TYR A 373 -2.14 18.02 -13.22
N ILE A 374 -3.21 17.81 -12.48
CA ILE A 374 -3.47 16.52 -11.84
C ILE A 374 -4.89 16.11 -12.15
N THR A 375 -5.02 14.87 -12.60
CA THR A 375 -6.31 14.26 -12.92
C THR A 375 -7.10 13.90 -11.66
N GLY A 376 -8.42 13.81 -11.76
CA GLY A 376 -9.27 13.41 -10.66
C GLY A 376 -8.93 12.02 -10.11
N ASP A 377 -8.63 11.08 -11.01
CA ASP A 377 -8.22 9.74 -10.61
C ASP A 377 -6.89 9.73 -9.84
N GLU A 378 -5.90 10.48 -10.30
CA GLU A 378 -4.61 10.62 -9.61
C GLU A 378 -4.75 11.24 -8.23
N LEU A 379 -5.62 12.24 -8.06
CA LEU A 379 -5.93 12.84 -6.76
C LEU A 379 -6.59 11.82 -5.82
N SER A 380 -7.58 11.07 -6.32
CA SER A 380 -8.35 10.08 -5.55
C SER A 380 -7.51 8.92 -5.00
N LYS A 381 -6.41 8.60 -5.70
CA LYS A 381 -5.49 7.50 -5.38
C LYS A 381 -4.27 7.94 -4.57
N ARG A 382 -4.17 9.20 -4.14
CA ARG A 382 -3.02 9.63 -3.33
C ARG A 382 -3.11 9.08 -1.90
N PRO A 383 -2.10 8.32 -1.44
CA PRO A 383 -2.06 7.84 -0.06
C PRO A 383 -1.76 9.02 0.87
N SER A 384 -2.55 9.20 1.92
CA SER A 384 -2.26 10.09 3.03
C SER A 384 -1.42 9.41 4.10
N GLU A 385 -1.63 8.11 4.31
CA GLU A 385 -0.96 7.33 5.35
C GLU A 385 -0.96 5.85 4.98
N LYS A 386 0.07 5.14 5.43
CA LYS A 386 0.14 3.68 5.37
C LYS A 386 0.41 3.11 6.75
N ILE A 387 -0.39 2.11 7.11
CA ILE A 387 -0.28 1.41 8.39
C ILE A 387 -0.01 -0.05 8.05
N SER A 388 1.13 -0.54 8.49
CA SER A 388 1.53 -1.93 8.33
C SER A 388 1.57 -2.59 9.70
N SER A 389 1.07 -3.82 9.77
CA SER A 389 1.02 -4.60 11.00
C SER A 389 1.35 -6.05 10.70
N SER A 390 2.10 -6.69 11.58
CA SER A 390 2.45 -8.11 11.47
C SER A 390 2.32 -8.80 12.83
N GLY A 391 1.87 -10.05 12.83
CA GLY A 391 1.59 -10.81 14.05
C GLY A 391 1.87 -12.28 13.82
N GLU A 392 2.50 -12.91 14.81
CA GLU A 392 2.98 -14.29 14.73
C GLU A 392 2.22 -15.23 15.67
N LYS A 393 2.05 -16.48 15.24
CA LYS A 393 1.49 -17.59 16.04
C LYS A 393 0.19 -17.22 16.75
N ILE A 394 -0.67 -16.50 16.06
CA ILE A 394 -1.97 -16.07 16.57
C ILE A 394 -2.85 -17.32 16.67
N TYR A 395 -3.19 -17.70 17.90
CA TYR A 395 -3.97 -18.91 18.18
C TYR A 395 -5.42 -18.57 18.52
N SER A 396 -6.38 -19.16 17.79
CA SER A 396 -7.81 -18.90 17.97
C SER A 396 -8.40 -19.41 19.29
N GLY A 397 -7.79 -20.45 19.89
CA GLY A 397 -8.35 -21.13 21.05
C GLY A 397 -9.70 -21.82 20.76
N GLU A 398 -10.49 -22.00 21.82
CA GLU A 398 -11.83 -22.62 21.77
C GLU A 398 -12.95 -21.64 21.40
N SER A 399 -12.66 -20.35 21.25
CA SER A 399 -13.64 -19.29 20.98
C SER A 399 -13.25 -18.50 19.72
N PHE A 400 -12.50 -17.43 19.88
CA PHE A 400 -11.92 -16.66 18.79
C PHE A 400 -10.81 -15.77 19.35
N GLN A 401 -9.92 -15.34 18.47
CA GLN A 401 -8.93 -14.32 18.74
C GLN A 401 -9.13 -13.16 17.77
N ASN A 402 -9.14 -11.93 18.28
CA ASN A 402 -9.16 -10.73 17.46
C ASN A 402 -7.74 -10.21 17.29
N TYR A 403 -7.35 -9.90 16.07
CA TYR A 403 -6.08 -9.29 15.72
C TYR A 403 -6.33 -7.94 15.04
N ALA A 404 -5.80 -6.85 15.60
CA ALA A 404 -5.99 -5.52 15.04
C ALA A 404 -5.07 -5.31 13.81
N LEU A 405 -5.67 -4.95 12.68
CA LEU A 405 -4.95 -4.63 11.44
C LEU A 405 -4.51 -3.16 11.42
N GLY A 406 -5.36 -2.25 11.92
CA GLY A 406 -5.06 -0.83 12.06
C GLY A 406 -6.22 0.10 11.72
N ASN A 407 -5.95 1.40 11.70
CA ASN A 407 -6.96 2.44 11.48
C ASN A 407 -7.36 2.53 10.01
N VAL A 408 -8.66 2.71 9.76
CA VAL A 408 -9.26 2.85 8.43
C VAL A 408 -10.12 4.10 8.33
N SER A 409 -10.33 4.55 7.09
CA SER A 409 -11.23 5.63 6.71
C SER A 409 -12.07 5.19 5.50
N ASN A 410 -13.03 6.01 5.09
CA ASN A 410 -13.88 5.76 3.92
C ASN A 410 -13.08 5.44 2.64
N ASN A 411 -11.88 6.01 2.51
CA ASN A 411 -11.07 5.87 1.31
C ASN A 411 -9.94 4.83 1.46
N SER A 412 -9.96 4.01 2.51
CA SER A 412 -8.89 3.05 2.75
C SER A 412 -8.94 1.84 1.80
N ILE A 413 -7.76 1.28 1.56
CA ILE A 413 -7.59 -0.05 0.96
C ILE A 413 -6.86 -0.92 1.97
N ILE A 414 -7.49 -2.02 2.38
CA ILE A 414 -6.97 -2.99 3.33
C ILE A 414 -6.39 -4.16 2.53
N ASN A 415 -5.14 -4.52 2.78
CA ASN A 415 -4.52 -5.71 2.19
C ASN A 415 -3.91 -6.51 3.32
N PHE A 416 -4.17 -7.82 3.37
CA PHE A 416 -3.55 -8.67 4.38
C PHE A 416 -3.42 -10.10 3.89
N SER A 417 -2.36 -10.77 4.34
CA SER A 417 -2.10 -12.18 4.13
C SER A 417 -2.25 -12.91 5.45
N VAL A 418 -2.98 -14.02 5.45
CA VAL A 418 -3.12 -14.93 6.59
C VAL A 418 -2.42 -16.24 6.25
N TYR A 419 -1.24 -16.47 6.82
CA TYR A 419 -0.48 -17.72 6.69
C TYR A 419 -1.00 -18.71 7.71
N ILE A 420 -1.25 -19.94 7.29
CA ILE A 420 -1.86 -20.97 8.15
C ILE A 420 -0.78 -21.98 8.52
N ASP A 421 -0.28 -21.88 9.75
CA ASP A 421 0.78 -22.76 10.25
C ASP A 421 0.25 -24.16 10.58
N GLY A 422 -0.98 -24.23 11.07
CA GLY A 422 -1.60 -25.51 11.42
C GLY A 422 -2.78 -25.40 12.35
N LEU A 423 -3.13 -26.55 12.92
CA LEU A 423 -4.22 -26.71 13.86
C LEU A 423 -3.70 -27.18 15.22
N LYS A 424 -4.23 -26.56 16.27
CA LYS A 424 -3.96 -26.88 17.65
C LYS A 424 -5.27 -26.93 18.43
N GLY A 425 -5.41 -27.90 19.31
CA GLY A 425 -6.60 -27.98 20.13
C GLY A 425 -6.76 -29.33 20.80
N LYS A 426 -8.02 -29.74 20.92
CA LYS A 426 -8.41 -30.94 21.65
C LYS A 426 -9.26 -31.80 20.74
N GLU A 427 -8.76 -32.98 20.38
CA GLU A 427 -9.45 -33.95 19.52
C GLU A 427 -10.33 -34.89 20.35
N LEU A 428 -11.50 -35.22 19.81
CA LEU A 428 -12.37 -36.29 20.31
C LEU A 428 -11.99 -37.61 19.64
N LYS A 429 -11.48 -38.57 20.42
CA LYS A 429 -11.32 -39.96 19.99
C LYS A 429 -12.54 -40.77 20.37
N ALA A 430 -13.42 -40.94 19.41
CA ALA A 430 -14.60 -41.78 19.49
C ALA A 430 -14.27 -43.22 19.04
N GLN A 431 -14.31 -44.18 19.96
CA GLN A 431 -14.15 -45.59 19.64
C GLN A 431 -15.51 -46.29 19.69
N PRO A 432 -16.06 -46.73 18.54
CA PRO A 432 -17.34 -47.43 18.53
C PRO A 432 -17.20 -48.81 19.16
N GLY A 433 -18.28 -49.25 19.79
CA GLY A 433 -18.42 -50.58 20.35
C GLY A 433 -19.87 -51.03 20.29
N SER A 434 -20.05 -52.34 20.43
CA SER A 434 -21.38 -52.94 20.48
C SER A 434 -21.45 -53.93 21.63
N PHE A 435 -22.66 -54.08 22.14
CA PHE A 435 -23.04 -55.07 23.13
C PHE A 435 -24.18 -55.90 22.55
N SER A 436 -24.13 -57.21 22.74
CA SER A 436 -25.27 -58.07 22.47
C SER A 436 -25.34 -59.18 23.49
N TYR A 437 -26.56 -59.48 23.93
CA TYR A 437 -26.81 -60.58 24.84
C TYR A 437 -28.15 -61.22 24.54
N ARG A 438 -28.16 -62.55 24.54
CA ARG A 438 -29.35 -63.38 24.49
C ARG A 438 -29.17 -64.49 25.53
N PRO A 439 -30.12 -64.71 26.45
CA PRO A 439 -30.07 -65.84 27.37
C PRO A 439 -30.01 -67.17 26.60
N PRO A 440 -29.31 -68.19 27.11
CA PRO A 440 -29.31 -69.51 26.50
C PRO A 440 -30.71 -70.13 26.49
N ASN A 441 -31.04 -70.83 25.40
CA ASN A 441 -32.30 -71.55 25.25
C ASN A 441 -32.39 -72.65 26.31
N CYS A 442 -33.29 -72.46 27.29
CA CYS A 442 -33.59 -73.45 28.34
C CYS A 442 -35.00 -73.98 28.11
N ARG A 443 -35.15 -75.31 28.02
CA ARG A 443 -36.43 -75.97 27.69
C ARG A 443 -37.55 -75.78 28.74
N ASN A 444 -37.22 -75.46 29.99
CA ASN A 444 -38.19 -75.31 31.10
C ASN A 444 -38.06 -73.98 31.88
N CYS A 445 -37.35 -72.98 31.34
CA CYS A 445 -37.18 -71.69 32.01
C CYS A 445 -38.20 -70.68 31.46
N THR A 446 -39.13 -70.20 32.30
CA THR A 446 -39.97 -69.05 31.98
C THR A 446 -39.14 -67.77 32.04
N GLY A 447 -39.15 -66.95 30.97
CA GLY A 447 -38.49 -65.63 30.97
C GLY A 447 -37.20 -65.51 30.15
N ASN A 448 -36.82 -66.51 29.35
CA ASN A 448 -35.61 -66.48 28.50
C ASN A 448 -35.87 -66.02 27.05
N ASP A 449 -37.09 -65.61 26.70
CA ASP A 449 -37.44 -65.11 25.37
C ASP A 449 -37.25 -63.59 25.25
N TRP A 450 -36.00 -63.16 25.40
CA TRP A 450 -35.61 -61.77 25.15
C TRP A 450 -34.18 -61.70 24.60
N SER A 451 -33.88 -60.62 23.91
CA SER A 451 -32.52 -60.32 23.45
C SER A 451 -32.30 -58.81 23.52
N VAL A 452 -31.08 -58.40 23.83
CA VAL A 452 -30.70 -56.99 23.85
C VAL A 452 -29.47 -56.77 23.00
N ASN A 453 -29.46 -55.65 22.29
CA ASN A 453 -28.29 -55.10 21.64
C ASN A 453 -28.16 -53.61 21.97
N ALA A 454 -26.93 -53.12 21.96
CA ALA A 454 -26.67 -51.70 22.12
C ALA A 454 -25.42 -51.32 21.33
N ASN A 455 -25.43 -50.12 20.78
CA ASN A 455 -24.23 -49.47 20.26
C ASN A 455 -23.82 -48.40 21.27
N PHE A 456 -22.52 -48.32 21.53
CA PHE A 456 -21.95 -47.30 22.38
C PHE A 456 -20.65 -46.79 21.76
N THR A 457 -20.27 -45.58 22.13
CA THR A 457 -19.03 -44.95 21.75
C THR A 457 -18.24 -44.64 23.02
N VAL A 458 -16.97 -45.01 23.05
CA VAL A 458 -16.05 -44.59 24.11
C VAL A 458 -15.37 -43.30 23.66
N ASN A 459 -15.72 -42.21 24.31
CA ASN A 459 -15.16 -40.89 24.06
C ASN A 459 -13.95 -40.66 24.97
N THR A 460 -12.80 -40.39 24.36
CA THR A 460 -11.63 -39.87 25.07
C THR A 460 -11.15 -38.60 24.39
N PHE A 461 -10.52 -37.70 25.14
CA PHE A 461 -10.03 -36.44 24.61
C PHE A 461 -8.51 -36.38 24.71
N LYS A 462 -7.88 -35.85 23.67
CA LYS A 462 -6.42 -35.68 23.64
C LYS A 462 -6.08 -34.32 23.06
N GLU A 463 -5.08 -33.66 23.61
CA GLU A 463 -4.50 -32.47 22.98
C GLU A 463 -3.71 -32.88 21.73
N PHE A 464 -3.77 -32.02 20.72
CA PHE A 464 -3.02 -32.21 19.48
C PHE A 464 -2.47 -30.87 18.97
N GLU A 465 -1.40 -30.99 18.19
CA GLU A 465 -0.82 -29.94 17.36
C GLU A 465 -0.38 -30.62 16.07
N LYS A 466 -0.87 -30.15 14.92
CA LYS A 466 -0.61 -30.75 13.60
C LYS A 466 -0.50 -29.66 12.54
N SER A 467 0.35 -29.88 11.53
CA SER A 467 0.30 -29.07 10.32
C SER A 467 -1.03 -29.27 9.62
N TRP A 468 -1.49 -28.22 8.93
CA TRP A 468 -2.75 -28.27 8.19
C TRP A 468 -2.59 -27.58 6.85
N GLU A 469 -2.78 -28.36 5.79
CA GLU A 469 -2.94 -27.87 4.43
C GLU A 469 -4.38 -28.18 4.01
N PHE A 470 -5.02 -27.23 3.36
CA PHE A 470 -6.40 -27.36 2.88
C PHE A 470 -6.44 -27.14 1.38
N VAL A 471 -7.38 -27.81 0.71
CA VAL A 471 -7.47 -27.79 -0.76
C VAL A 471 -8.35 -26.64 -1.22
N ASN A 472 -9.34 -26.28 -0.41
CA ASN A 472 -10.34 -25.28 -0.76
C ASN A 472 -10.53 -24.28 0.37
N ILE A 473 -10.61 -23.00 0.02
CA ILE A 473 -10.87 -21.90 0.96
C ILE A 473 -12.18 -22.05 1.74
N GLN A 474 -13.14 -22.82 1.20
CA GLN A 474 -14.38 -23.18 1.88
C GLN A 474 -14.14 -24.01 3.16
N GLU A 475 -12.97 -24.64 3.30
CA GLU A 475 -12.59 -25.33 4.54
C GLU A 475 -12.32 -24.34 5.70
N LEU A 476 -12.12 -23.05 5.40
CA LEU A 476 -11.99 -21.96 6.36
C LEU A 476 -13.33 -21.29 6.71
N ASN A 477 -14.47 -21.92 6.36
CA ASN A 477 -15.81 -21.33 6.46
C ASN A 477 -16.07 -20.62 7.81
N ASN A 478 -16.11 -19.28 7.76
CA ASN A 478 -16.31 -18.37 8.89
C ASN A 478 -15.21 -18.40 9.98
N SER A 479 -14.11 -19.11 9.75
CA SER A 479 -12.95 -19.09 10.65
C SER A 479 -12.16 -17.79 10.54
N LEU A 480 -12.26 -17.08 9.41
CA LEU A 480 -11.63 -15.78 9.19
C LEU A 480 -12.71 -14.75 8.84
N GLU A 481 -12.92 -13.78 9.72
CA GLU A 481 -13.89 -12.70 9.53
C GLU A 481 -13.20 -11.34 9.65
N LEU A 482 -13.33 -10.50 8.62
CA LEU A 482 -12.88 -9.11 8.69
C LEU A 482 -13.96 -8.28 9.40
N LEU A 483 -13.54 -7.56 10.43
CA LEU A 483 -14.37 -6.67 11.23
C LEU A 483 -13.94 -5.22 10.99
N ILE A 484 -14.91 -4.31 10.91
CA ILE A 484 -14.69 -2.87 11.07
C ILE A 484 -15.49 -2.40 12.27
N ASN A 485 -14.83 -1.82 13.27
CA ASN A 485 -15.46 -1.41 14.53
C ASN A 485 -16.25 -2.55 15.22
N ASN A 486 -15.73 -3.78 15.15
CA ASN A 486 -16.39 -5.02 15.60
C ASN A 486 -17.66 -5.42 14.83
N ASN A 487 -17.99 -4.75 13.72
CA ASN A 487 -19.04 -5.19 12.81
C ASN A 487 -18.44 -6.11 11.73
N PRO A 488 -18.91 -7.37 11.62
CA PRO A 488 -18.40 -8.31 10.62
C PRO A 488 -18.82 -7.89 9.22
N LEU A 489 -17.88 -7.94 8.29
CA LEU A 489 -18.13 -7.70 6.87
C LEU A 489 -18.53 -9.00 6.19
N ASN A 490 -19.60 -8.96 5.40
CA ASN A 490 -19.97 -10.09 4.55
C ASN A 490 -19.06 -10.14 3.32
N MET A 491 -18.00 -10.96 3.39
CA MET A 491 -17.02 -11.06 2.32
C MET A 491 -17.63 -11.56 1.00
N ALA A 492 -18.67 -12.40 1.03
CA ALA A 492 -19.32 -12.89 -0.18
C ALA A 492 -20.01 -11.74 -0.93
N GLU A 493 -20.80 -10.92 -0.22
CA GLU A 493 -21.44 -9.73 -0.79
C GLU A 493 -20.41 -8.72 -1.31
N LEU A 494 -19.31 -8.52 -0.58
CA LEU A 494 -18.23 -7.63 -1.01
C LEU A 494 -17.51 -8.11 -2.27
N VAL A 495 -17.34 -9.42 -2.45
CA VAL A 495 -16.76 -9.99 -3.67
C VAL A 495 -17.72 -9.83 -4.85
N GLU A 496 -19.00 -10.16 -4.67
CA GLU A 496 -20.03 -9.98 -5.71
C GLU A 496 -20.13 -8.51 -6.17
N ALA A 497 -19.98 -7.56 -5.23
CA ALA A 497 -19.98 -6.12 -5.51
C ALA A 497 -18.64 -5.58 -6.05
N ASN A 498 -17.62 -6.42 -6.26
CA ASN A 498 -16.25 -6.02 -6.64
C ASN A 498 -15.61 -5.01 -5.66
N HIS A 499 -15.87 -5.16 -4.36
CA HIS A 499 -15.28 -4.37 -3.28
C HIS A 499 -14.20 -5.14 -2.52
N ALA A 500 -14.24 -6.47 -2.57
CA ALA A 500 -13.22 -7.34 -2.02
C ALA A 500 -12.77 -8.42 -3.02
N THR A 501 -11.58 -8.93 -2.81
CA THR A 501 -11.08 -10.18 -3.40
C THR A 501 -10.36 -10.97 -2.32
N TYR A 502 -10.52 -12.28 -2.33
CA TYR A 502 -9.73 -13.16 -1.48
C TYR A 502 -9.35 -14.43 -2.24
N GLU A 503 -8.10 -14.85 -2.12
CA GLU A 503 -7.55 -15.95 -2.93
C GLU A 503 -6.61 -16.82 -2.09
N LEU A 504 -6.73 -18.13 -2.28
CA LEU A 504 -5.81 -19.12 -1.73
C LEU A 504 -4.56 -19.15 -2.59
N ARG A 505 -3.40 -18.94 -1.97
CA ARG A 505 -2.10 -18.87 -2.63
C ARG A 505 -1.06 -19.65 -1.84
N ASN A 506 0.04 -19.99 -2.49
CA ASN A 506 1.18 -20.65 -1.89
C ASN A 506 2.46 -19.91 -2.26
N ASP A 507 3.38 -19.79 -1.31
CA ASP A 507 4.74 -19.30 -1.54
C ASP A 507 5.77 -20.15 -0.78
N GLN A 508 7.00 -19.63 -0.63
CA GLN A 508 8.08 -20.32 0.09
C GLN A 508 7.80 -20.47 1.61
N ASN A 509 6.90 -19.65 2.17
CA ASN A 509 6.51 -19.70 3.58
C ASN A 509 5.32 -20.63 3.83
N GLY A 510 4.72 -21.20 2.77
CA GLY A 510 3.61 -22.13 2.84
C GLY A 510 2.32 -21.59 2.23
N GLN A 511 1.20 -22.15 2.69
CA GLN A 511 -0.13 -21.81 2.21
C GLN A 511 -0.69 -20.61 2.96
N TYR A 512 -1.28 -19.66 2.22
CA TYR A 512 -1.88 -18.46 2.80
C TYR A 512 -3.11 -17.99 2.01
N VAL A 513 -3.95 -17.21 2.69
CA VAL A 513 -5.06 -16.50 2.05
C VAL A 513 -4.70 -15.03 1.94
N TYR A 514 -4.71 -14.50 0.72
CA TYR A 514 -4.54 -13.07 0.47
C TYR A 514 -5.89 -12.39 0.36
N PHE A 515 -6.09 -11.33 1.14
CA PHE A 515 -7.29 -10.50 1.12
C PHE A 515 -6.95 -9.09 0.65
N LYS A 516 -7.83 -8.54 -0.19
CA LYS A 516 -7.83 -7.13 -0.58
C LYS A 516 -9.24 -6.60 -0.49
N VAL A 517 -9.43 -5.56 0.32
CA VAL A 517 -10.72 -4.88 0.49
C VAL A 517 -10.55 -3.41 0.16
N SER A 518 -11.50 -2.86 -0.59
CA SER A 518 -11.48 -1.51 -1.11
C SER A 518 -12.88 -0.91 -1.11
N SER A 519 -12.98 0.39 -1.38
CA SER A 519 -14.25 1.10 -1.50
C SER A 519 -15.09 1.07 -0.22
N LEU A 520 -14.43 1.24 0.94
CA LEU A 520 -15.09 1.26 2.25
C LEU A 520 -16.15 2.38 2.36
N HIS A 521 -16.04 3.46 1.58
CA HIS A 521 -17.03 4.53 1.50
C HIS A 521 -18.43 4.07 1.05
N LYS A 522 -18.54 2.88 0.43
CA LYS A 522 -19.84 2.27 0.06
C LYS A 522 -20.46 1.44 1.17
N LEU A 523 -19.74 1.29 2.29
CA LEU A 523 -20.14 0.47 3.41
C LEU A 523 -20.59 1.36 4.57
N ASP A 524 -21.79 1.10 5.10
CA ASP A 524 -22.35 1.81 6.26
C ASP A 524 -21.72 1.36 7.61
N VAL A 525 -20.41 1.09 7.60
CA VAL A 525 -19.65 0.56 8.75
C VAL A 525 -18.64 1.56 9.32
N ILE A 526 -18.35 2.63 8.56
CA ILE A 526 -17.44 3.69 8.97
C ILE A 526 -18.23 4.76 9.72
N ALA A 527 -17.94 4.90 11.01
CA ALA A 527 -18.50 5.96 11.84
C ALA A 527 -17.82 7.31 11.51
N SER A 528 -18.63 8.33 11.30
CA SER A 528 -18.15 9.70 11.06
C SER A 528 -17.70 10.35 12.37
N GLY A 529 -16.52 10.97 12.37
CA GLY A 529 -16.02 11.74 13.51
C GLY A 529 -15.34 10.93 14.62
N SER A 530 -15.16 9.62 14.44
CA SER A 530 -14.38 8.75 15.33
C SER A 530 -13.29 8.00 14.57
N GLU A 531 -12.29 7.51 15.30
CA GLU A 531 -11.33 6.56 14.73
C GLU A 531 -12.04 5.23 14.42
N ASN A 532 -11.78 4.69 13.24
CA ASN A 532 -12.33 3.41 12.81
C ASN A 532 -11.21 2.39 12.72
N VAL A 533 -11.41 1.18 13.23
CA VAL A 533 -10.36 0.15 13.29
C VAL A 533 -10.81 -1.09 12.56
N ALA A 534 -9.95 -1.59 11.67
CA ALA A 534 -10.10 -2.90 11.05
C ALA A 534 -9.41 -3.96 11.91
N SER A 535 -10.08 -5.09 12.12
CA SER A 535 -9.54 -6.25 12.83
C SER A 535 -9.92 -7.56 12.14
N LEU A 536 -9.07 -8.56 12.26
CA LEU A 536 -9.33 -9.92 11.81
C LEU A 536 -9.75 -10.76 13.01
N LYS A 537 -10.94 -11.35 12.94
CA LYS A 537 -11.40 -12.36 13.89
C LYS A 537 -11.04 -13.73 13.36
N ILE A 538 -10.33 -14.49 14.18
CA ILE A 538 -9.83 -15.82 13.88
C ILE A 538 -10.54 -16.80 14.83
N SER A 539 -11.37 -17.66 14.27
CA SER A 539 -12.19 -18.64 14.99
C SER A 539 -11.70 -20.07 14.70
N PRO A 540 -11.95 -21.04 15.62
CA PRO A 540 -11.62 -22.43 15.36
C PRO A 540 -12.42 -22.96 14.16
N VAL A 541 -11.82 -23.90 13.43
CA VAL A 541 -12.44 -24.53 12.25
C VAL A 541 -13.63 -25.38 12.66
N THR A 542 -13.49 -26.11 13.77
CA THR A 542 -14.55 -26.94 14.33
C THR A 542 -14.64 -26.75 15.83
N ILE A 543 -15.86 -26.81 16.36
CA ILE A 543 -16.14 -26.83 17.79
C ILE A 543 -17.26 -27.83 18.10
N GLY A 544 -17.09 -28.60 19.16
CA GLY A 544 -18.10 -29.54 19.61
C GLY A 544 -18.01 -29.82 21.11
N VAL A 545 -19.03 -30.50 21.62
CA VAL A 545 -19.14 -30.89 23.04
C VAL A 545 -19.56 -32.33 23.13
N ALA A 546 -18.82 -33.13 23.90
CA ALA A 546 -19.16 -34.52 24.17
C ALA A 546 -18.90 -34.87 25.64
N GLY A 547 -19.61 -35.86 26.16
CA GLY A 547 -19.33 -36.42 27.48
C GLY A 547 -18.13 -37.37 27.43
N ASN A 548 -17.21 -37.25 28.38
CA ASN A 548 -16.08 -38.16 28.53
C ASN A 548 -16.54 -39.55 29.00
N GLY A 549 -15.97 -40.60 28.43
CA GLY A 549 -16.24 -41.99 28.79
C GLY A 549 -17.25 -42.69 27.87
N LEU A 550 -17.96 -43.68 28.41
CA LEU A 550 -18.87 -44.53 27.63
C LEU A 550 -20.19 -43.81 27.36
N GLN A 551 -20.44 -43.46 26.10
CA GLN A 551 -21.66 -42.90 25.59
C GLN A 551 -22.51 -44.00 24.96
N LEU A 552 -23.71 -44.22 25.48
CA LEU A 552 -24.67 -45.13 24.85
C LEU A 552 -25.32 -44.41 23.66
N ASP A 553 -25.27 -44.96 22.45
CA ASP A 553 -25.80 -44.32 21.26
C ASP A 553 -27.19 -44.87 20.89
N SER A 554 -27.41 -46.16 21.13
CA SER A 554 -28.71 -46.80 20.94
C SER A 554 -28.85 -48.08 21.75
N VAL A 555 -30.10 -48.43 22.07
CA VAL A 555 -30.47 -49.70 22.71
C VAL A 555 -31.66 -50.29 21.96
N GLY A 556 -31.53 -51.54 21.52
CA GLY A 556 -32.54 -52.31 20.81
C GLY A 556 -32.60 -53.75 21.32
N GLY A 557 -33.55 -54.51 20.81
CA GLY A 557 -33.76 -55.89 21.26
C GLY A 557 -35.21 -56.35 21.20
N HIS A 558 -35.41 -57.64 21.46
CA HIS A 558 -36.72 -58.29 21.54
C HIS A 558 -37.14 -58.47 23.01
N ASN A 559 -38.38 -58.11 23.36
CA ASN A 559 -38.95 -58.23 24.71
C ASN A 559 -38.08 -57.62 25.85
N ILE A 560 -37.62 -56.38 25.67
CA ILE A 560 -36.79 -55.67 26.67
C ILE A 560 -37.38 -54.32 27.10
N ASP A 561 -37.07 -53.90 28.33
CA ASP A 561 -37.17 -52.50 28.74
C ASP A 561 -35.88 -51.77 28.36
N LYS A 562 -35.93 -50.93 27.33
CA LYS A 562 -34.76 -50.22 26.80
C LYS A 562 -34.12 -49.26 27.82
N ILE A 563 -34.89 -48.69 28.75
CA ILE A 563 -34.37 -47.77 29.78
C ILE A 563 -33.67 -48.55 30.87
N TYR A 564 -34.30 -49.62 31.35
CA TYR A 564 -33.68 -50.52 32.35
C TYR A 564 -32.39 -51.14 31.81
N HIS A 565 -32.44 -51.73 30.61
CA HIS A 565 -31.29 -52.39 30.00
C HIS A 565 -30.20 -51.39 29.60
N GLY A 566 -30.57 -50.18 29.15
CA GLY A 566 -29.59 -49.14 28.83
C GLY A 566 -28.71 -48.76 30.03
N GLY A 567 -29.31 -48.61 31.22
CA GLY A 567 -28.56 -48.34 32.46
C GLY A 567 -27.67 -49.49 32.89
N LEU A 568 -28.15 -50.73 32.78
CA LEU A 568 -27.35 -51.92 33.08
C LEU A 568 -26.17 -52.10 32.13
N ILE A 569 -26.40 -51.97 30.82
CA ILE A 569 -25.37 -52.10 29.79
C ILE A 569 -24.31 -51.02 29.96
N ALA A 570 -24.73 -49.77 30.16
CA ALA A 570 -23.80 -48.66 30.41
C ALA A 570 -22.93 -48.94 31.66
N PHE A 571 -23.54 -49.42 32.75
CA PHE A 571 -22.81 -49.78 33.97
C PHE A 571 -21.81 -50.93 33.75
N GLN A 572 -22.22 -52.00 33.07
CA GLN A 572 -21.38 -53.17 32.81
C GLN A 572 -20.21 -52.84 31.87
N GLU A 573 -20.50 -52.19 30.74
CA GLU A 573 -19.49 -51.89 29.73
C GLU A 573 -18.50 -50.82 30.21
N ALA A 574 -18.96 -49.84 30.99
CA ALA A 574 -18.10 -48.85 31.65
C ALA A 574 -17.23 -49.51 32.73
N GLY A 575 -17.82 -50.39 33.54
CA GLY A 575 -17.11 -51.16 34.58
C GLY A 575 -16.03 -52.07 34.02
N ARG A 576 -16.31 -52.78 32.91
CA ARG A 576 -15.33 -53.63 32.21
C ARG A 576 -14.10 -52.83 31.76
N ARG A 577 -14.30 -51.59 31.35
CA ARG A 577 -13.25 -50.69 30.84
C ARG A 577 -12.67 -49.76 31.90
N LYS A 578 -13.26 -49.71 33.10
CA LYS A 578 -12.92 -48.78 34.18
C LYS A 578 -12.93 -47.30 33.76
N ILE A 579 -13.93 -46.91 32.95
CA ILE A 579 -14.11 -45.55 32.42
C ILE A 579 -15.42 -44.94 32.92
N PRO A 580 -15.53 -43.60 33.02
CA PRO A 580 -16.78 -42.95 33.37
C PRO A 580 -17.89 -43.21 32.34
N ILE A 581 -19.14 -42.92 32.71
CA ILE A 581 -20.29 -42.98 31.81
C ILE A 581 -20.59 -41.58 31.30
N ALA A 582 -20.57 -41.39 29.99
CA ALA A 582 -20.80 -40.09 29.35
C ALA A 582 -22.25 -39.62 29.53
N VAL A 583 -22.42 -38.37 29.95
CA VAL A 583 -23.74 -37.74 30.20
C VAL A 583 -24.47 -37.30 28.93
N THR A 584 -23.84 -37.39 27.77
CA THR A 584 -24.38 -36.98 26.46
C THR A 584 -25.04 -38.12 25.69
N GLY A 585 -25.11 -39.33 26.27
CA GLY A 585 -25.66 -40.51 25.62
C GLY A 585 -27.18 -40.51 25.45
N TRP A 586 -27.65 -41.37 24.55
CA TRP A 586 -29.04 -41.66 24.25
C TRP A 586 -29.88 -41.80 25.53
N LYS A 587 -30.88 -40.92 25.72
CA LYS A 587 -31.80 -40.94 26.87
C LYS A 587 -31.13 -41.02 28.25
N PHE A 588 -29.91 -40.49 28.39
CA PHE A 588 -29.15 -40.51 29.65
C PHE A 588 -30.01 -40.13 30.86
N ASP A 589 -30.82 -39.07 30.75
CA ASP A 589 -31.66 -38.58 31.84
C ASP A 589 -32.69 -39.58 32.36
N GLN A 590 -33.10 -40.53 31.51
CA GLN A 590 -34.10 -41.54 31.83
C GLN A 590 -33.48 -42.76 32.50
N TRP A 591 -32.37 -43.29 31.95
CA TRP A 591 -31.76 -44.52 32.46
C TRP A 591 -30.68 -44.31 33.52
N GLN A 592 -30.15 -43.08 33.72
CA GLN A 592 -29.13 -42.82 34.74
C GLN A 592 -29.58 -43.22 36.15
N LYS A 593 -30.89 -43.22 36.43
CA LYS A 593 -31.48 -43.64 37.71
C LYS A 593 -31.31 -45.15 37.98
N ARG A 594 -30.99 -45.93 36.94
CA ARG A 594 -30.78 -47.38 36.99
C ARG A 594 -29.31 -47.77 37.17
N VAL A 595 -28.40 -46.79 37.19
CA VAL A 595 -26.98 -47.00 37.47
C VAL A 595 -26.73 -46.82 38.97
N PRO A 596 -26.06 -47.76 39.65
CA PRO A 596 -25.74 -47.65 41.08
C PRO A 596 -24.54 -46.72 41.31
N TRP A 597 -24.74 -45.41 41.17
CA TRP A 597 -23.69 -44.39 41.36
C TRP A 597 -23.03 -44.48 42.74
N GLY A 598 -21.71 -44.36 42.79
CA GLY A 598 -20.95 -44.37 44.06
C GLY A 598 -20.84 -45.74 44.75
N VAL A 599 -21.49 -46.78 44.22
CA VAL A 599 -21.41 -48.15 44.75
C VAL A 599 -20.41 -48.97 43.93
N ARG A 600 -19.42 -49.58 44.59
CA ARG A 600 -18.41 -50.39 43.92
C ARG A 600 -19.03 -51.72 43.45
N GLY A 601 -19.04 -51.97 42.15
CA GLY A 601 -19.44 -53.24 41.53
C GLY A 601 -18.37 -53.73 40.56
N SER A 602 -18.10 -55.04 40.54
CA SER A 602 -17.08 -55.66 39.65
C SER A 602 -15.71 -54.95 39.67
N GLY A 603 -15.31 -54.41 40.83
CA GLY A 603 -14.03 -53.73 41.01
C GLY A 603 -13.97 -52.25 40.60
N TYR A 604 -15.03 -51.69 40.01
CA TYR A 604 -15.13 -50.30 39.56
C TYR A 604 -16.30 -49.57 40.26
N THR A 605 -16.11 -48.28 40.55
CA THR A 605 -17.19 -47.41 41.07
C THR A 605 -17.62 -46.49 39.94
N PRO A 606 -18.89 -46.56 39.49
CA PRO A 606 -19.34 -45.78 38.35
C PRO A 606 -19.37 -44.29 38.69
N THR A 607 -18.75 -43.50 37.82
CA THR A 607 -18.71 -42.04 37.88
C THR A 607 -19.33 -41.43 36.63
N LYS A 608 -19.92 -40.25 36.78
CA LYS A 608 -20.44 -39.48 35.65
C LYS A 608 -19.27 -38.83 34.92
N GLY A 609 -19.23 -38.99 33.60
CA GLY A 609 -18.32 -38.28 32.73
C GLY A 609 -18.65 -36.79 32.68
N GLN A 610 -17.63 -35.95 32.67
CA GLN A 610 -17.82 -34.50 32.48
C GLN A 610 -18.08 -34.20 31.00
N LYS A 611 -18.86 -33.15 30.72
CA LYS A 611 -18.96 -32.60 29.37
C LYS A 611 -17.65 -31.87 29.09
N GLU A 612 -16.97 -32.24 28.03
CA GLU A 612 -15.75 -31.62 27.58
C GLU A 612 -15.95 -31.05 26.17
N LYS A 613 -15.40 -29.85 25.95
CA LYS A 613 -15.31 -29.27 24.62
C LYS A 613 -14.14 -29.89 23.87
N TYR A 614 -14.31 -30.02 22.57
CA TYR A 614 -13.25 -30.34 21.62
C TYR A 614 -13.32 -29.33 20.48
N TRP A 615 -12.16 -28.95 19.95
CA TRP A 615 -12.07 -27.91 18.93
C TRP A 615 -10.76 -28.03 18.16
N ASP A 616 -10.81 -27.56 16.92
CA ASP A 616 -9.67 -27.43 16.03
C ASP A 616 -9.34 -25.94 15.88
N GLY A 617 -8.50 -25.43 16.77
CA GLY A 617 -8.09 -24.02 16.77
C GLY A 617 -7.03 -23.75 15.72
N MET A 618 -7.16 -22.62 15.03
CA MET A 618 -6.19 -22.20 14.03
C MET A 618 -4.99 -21.53 14.68
N VAL A 619 -3.80 -21.82 14.16
CA VAL A 619 -2.57 -21.06 14.41
C VAL A 619 -2.20 -20.38 13.10
N VAL A 620 -2.14 -19.05 13.12
CA VAL A 620 -1.88 -18.25 11.92
C VAL A 620 -0.87 -17.14 12.17
N ASP A 621 -0.21 -16.73 11.11
CA ASP A 621 0.49 -15.45 11.06
C ASP A 621 -0.24 -14.50 10.13
N VAL A 622 -0.23 -13.23 10.50
CA VAL A 622 -0.93 -12.18 9.75
C VAL A 622 0.08 -11.10 9.40
N VAL A 623 0.12 -10.73 8.12
CA VAL A 623 0.84 -9.54 7.66
C VAL A 623 -0.14 -8.66 6.90
N SER A 624 -0.17 -7.37 7.22
CA SER A 624 -1.17 -6.45 6.69
C SER A 624 -0.58 -5.08 6.33
N THR A 625 -1.21 -4.44 5.36
CA THR A 625 -0.95 -3.07 4.93
C THR A 625 -2.27 -2.38 4.60
N ILE A 626 -2.64 -1.41 5.42
CA ILE A 626 -3.74 -0.48 5.20
C ILE A 626 -3.18 0.78 4.55
N THR A 627 -3.78 1.19 3.43
CA THR A 627 -3.45 2.45 2.75
C THR A 627 -4.64 3.39 2.88
N ASN A 628 -4.49 4.43 3.71
CA ASN A 628 -5.46 5.52 3.86
C ASN A 628 -5.19 6.53 2.75
N HIS A 629 -6.20 6.85 1.94
CA HIS A 629 -6.09 7.88 0.91
C HIS A 629 -6.62 9.22 1.43
N PHE A 630 -6.20 10.31 0.80
CA PHE A 630 -6.77 11.62 1.07
C PHE A 630 -8.30 11.58 0.86
N ASN A 631 -9.02 12.24 1.77
CA ASN A 631 -10.47 12.40 1.70
C ASN A 631 -10.88 13.52 0.77
#